data_AF-A0A1V5AJL9-F1
#
_entry.id   AF-A0A1V5AJL9-F1
#
_cell.length_a   1.000
_cell.length_b   1.000
_cell.length_c   1.000
_cell.angle_alpha   90.00
_cell.angle_beta   90.00
_cell.angle_gamma   90.00
#
_symmetry.space_group_name_H-M   'P 1'
#
loop_
_entity.id
_entity.type
_entity.pdbx_description
1 polymer ?
#
loop_
_entity_poly.entity_id
_entity_poly.type
_entity_poly.pdbx_seq_one_letter_code
_entity_poly.pdbx_strand_id
1 'polypeptide(L)'
;MINNTITRQYVLCAKSIPPGYFFNHKGYINADRMTRLSAWLGPQSPPSCPDPTLALNATRHLSRLERSKLFSKDIEKMRTAEGRWFEAIIYETFVEISAHTEAIRFLALKGADAPRGGRTAKLGQNGIFYSRAGDITIRGNGQDLAEFDLLMVDSENHIVFTEVITSPSDLKEFEIEIEYKRRLLGYLFDQPYVPFMVVASFNVSNYTAGRRILKTPHTLYFQPASCEEIKSHLNGKQKPAYGWKPRPPHQKMVRASGFTFRRAFDYQKFHNLERDWVFSSVSNEIDVKSVASPHDTSILVKKILYGCLYPSAVRKVCHDYEFSIKGKKIGFDDIRRQFSKVILATDLPGYEPLIYLRSNQKKEYLKMIQDKEGNFKFERFTPSRVGFFLWLESLNPSLGSRITSKILEAFSPR
;
A
#
# COMPACT_ATOMS: atom_id res chain seq x y z
N MET A 1 -7.67 -33.24 53.07
CA MET A 1 -8.65 -33.45 51.98
C MET A 1 -9.12 -32.09 51.52
N ILE A 2 -8.60 -31.59 50.40
CA ILE A 2 -9.01 -30.32 49.79
C ILE A 2 -9.40 -30.68 48.36
N ASN A 3 -10.68 -30.56 48.04
CA ASN A 3 -11.24 -30.87 46.73
C ASN A 3 -10.96 -29.71 45.77
N ASN A 4 -10.14 -29.99 44.76
CA ASN A 4 -9.99 -29.20 43.55
C ASN A 4 -11.22 -29.39 42.66
N THR A 5 -11.85 -28.29 42.24
CA THR A 5 -12.81 -28.31 41.12
C THR A 5 -12.37 -27.24 40.13
N ILE A 6 -11.53 -27.67 39.18
CA ILE A 6 -11.15 -26.89 38.00
C ILE A 6 -12.23 -27.11 36.95
N THR A 7 -12.96 -26.05 36.63
CA THR A 7 -14.01 -26.02 35.63
C THR A 7 -13.40 -26.08 34.23
N ARG A 8 -13.80 -27.10 33.46
CA ARG A 8 -13.47 -27.31 32.04
C ARG A 8 -13.89 -26.12 31.17
N GLN A 9 -12.92 -25.43 30.57
CA GLN A 9 -13.06 -24.74 29.29
C GLN A 9 -11.79 -25.00 28.47
N TYR A 10 -11.93 -25.00 27.13
CA TYR A 10 -10.91 -25.21 26.11
C TYR A 10 -10.47 -26.65 25.85
N VAL A 11 -11.07 -27.30 24.85
CA VAL A 11 -10.40 -27.98 23.72
C VAL A 11 -11.48 -28.29 22.68
N LEU A 12 -11.67 -27.42 21.67
CA LEU A 12 -12.32 -27.80 20.41
C LEU A 12 -11.77 -26.93 19.27
N CYS A 13 -10.47 -27.07 19.02
CA CYS A 13 -9.88 -26.79 17.70
C CYS A 13 -8.61 -27.63 17.53
N ALA A 14 -8.78 -28.95 17.61
CA ALA A 14 -7.76 -29.91 17.22
C ALA A 14 -8.47 -31.02 16.44
N LYS A 15 -8.48 -30.93 15.11
CA LYS A 15 -8.69 -32.10 14.28
C LYS A 15 -7.42 -32.94 14.37
N SER A 16 -7.60 -34.14 14.92
CA SER A 16 -6.65 -35.26 15.03
C SER A 16 -5.81 -35.47 13.76
N ILE A 17 -4.49 -35.47 13.91
CA ILE A 17 -3.54 -36.01 12.93
C ILE A 17 -3.09 -37.38 13.46
N PRO A 18 -3.18 -38.47 12.68
CA PRO A 18 -2.76 -39.80 13.13
C PRO A 18 -1.22 -39.90 13.24
N PRO A 19 -0.70 -40.73 14.18
CA PRO A 19 0.73 -40.80 14.46
C PRO A 19 1.44 -41.69 13.44
N GLY A 20 2.54 -41.19 12.89
CA GLY A 20 3.48 -41.97 12.08
C GLY A 20 3.71 -41.35 10.71
N TYR A 21 4.73 -40.50 10.62
CA TYR A 21 5.72 -40.41 9.54
C TYR A 21 6.64 -39.24 9.88
N PHE A 22 7.76 -39.56 10.53
CA PHE A 22 8.85 -38.62 10.78
C PHE A 22 9.65 -38.36 9.50
N PHE A 23 10.23 -37.16 9.45
CA PHE A 23 11.10 -36.55 8.44
C PHE A 23 10.43 -35.74 7.33
N ASN A 24 10.23 -34.44 7.61
CA ASN A 24 10.38 -33.42 6.59
C ASN A 24 10.83 -32.08 7.23
N HIS A 25 11.86 -31.46 6.66
CA HIS A 25 12.53 -30.21 7.10
C HIS A 25 11.65 -28.93 7.11
N LYS A 26 10.32 -29.03 7.20
CA LYS A 26 9.36 -27.91 7.11
C LYS A 26 8.93 -27.30 8.45
N GLY A 27 9.27 -27.91 9.59
CA GLY A 27 8.80 -27.47 10.92
C GLY A 27 9.64 -26.37 11.60
N TYR A 28 10.93 -26.25 11.28
CA TYR A 28 11.85 -25.39 12.04
C TYR A 28 11.67 -23.87 11.78
N ILE A 29 11.17 -23.47 10.61
CA ILE A 29 11.10 -22.06 10.22
C ILE A 29 9.89 -21.35 10.86
N ASN A 30 8.79 -22.06 11.11
CA ASN A 30 7.60 -21.48 11.74
C ASN A 30 7.74 -21.36 13.27
N ALA A 31 8.41 -22.32 13.91
CA ALA A 31 8.64 -22.29 15.35
C ALA A 31 9.47 -21.08 15.77
N ASP A 32 10.68 -20.89 15.20
CA ASP A 32 11.60 -19.78 15.55
C ASP A 32 10.97 -18.38 15.39
N ARG A 33 9.94 -18.22 14.57
CA ARG A 33 9.40 -16.90 14.18
C ARG A 33 8.11 -16.55 14.88
N MET A 34 7.25 -17.53 15.15
CA MET A 34 6.25 -17.40 16.21
C MET A 34 6.94 -17.12 17.54
N THR A 35 8.10 -17.73 17.80
CA THR A 35 8.94 -17.39 18.97
C THR A 35 9.41 -15.93 18.96
N ARG A 36 9.68 -15.28 17.82
CA ARG A 36 10.04 -13.85 17.77
C ARG A 36 8.86 -12.93 18.01
N LEU A 37 7.70 -13.21 17.41
CA LEU A 37 6.48 -12.45 17.67
C LEU A 37 6.05 -12.59 19.14
N SER A 38 6.09 -13.81 19.67
CA SER A 38 5.80 -14.07 21.08
C SER A 38 6.90 -13.57 22.01
N ALA A 39 8.15 -13.48 21.58
CA ALA A 39 9.19 -12.80 22.37
C ALA A 39 8.94 -11.29 22.43
N TRP A 40 8.45 -10.69 21.34
CA TRP A 40 8.15 -9.27 21.30
C TRP A 40 6.88 -8.90 22.06
N LEU A 41 5.77 -9.60 21.82
CA LEU A 41 4.48 -9.30 22.44
C LEU A 41 4.23 -10.05 23.76
N GLY A 42 5.07 -11.02 24.10
CA GLY A 42 4.97 -11.82 25.32
C GLY A 42 3.64 -12.57 25.42
N PRO A 43 2.99 -12.57 26.60
CA PRO A 43 1.72 -13.27 26.81
C PRO A 43 0.56 -12.66 26.01
N GLN A 44 0.74 -11.49 25.41
CA GLN A 44 -0.27 -10.79 24.59
C GLN A 44 -0.10 -11.09 23.10
N SER A 45 0.47 -12.26 22.75
CA SER A 45 0.54 -12.71 21.37
C SER A 45 -0.88 -12.82 20.77
N PRO A 46 -1.10 -12.39 19.52
CA PRO A 46 -2.42 -12.42 18.93
C PRO A 46 -2.95 -13.86 18.83
N PRO A 47 -4.26 -14.09 19.10
CA PRO A 47 -4.83 -15.42 19.02
C PRO A 47 -4.86 -15.93 17.59
N SER A 48 -4.71 -17.24 17.40
CA SER A 48 -4.80 -17.85 16.07
C SER A 48 -6.20 -17.73 15.46
N CYS A 49 -7.27 -17.63 16.25
CA CYS A 49 -8.60 -17.33 15.77
C CYS A 49 -9.16 -16.12 16.55
N PRO A 50 -9.51 -15.01 15.88
CA PRO A 50 -10.12 -13.86 16.52
C PRO A 50 -11.47 -14.18 17.16
N ASP A 51 -11.78 -13.52 18.28
CA ASP A 51 -13.09 -13.64 18.92
C ASP A 51 -14.23 -13.19 17.96
N PRO A 52 -15.34 -13.94 17.86
CA PRO A 52 -16.46 -13.56 17.00
C PRO A 52 -17.03 -12.16 17.27
N THR A 53 -16.98 -11.68 18.52
CA THR A 53 -17.42 -10.31 18.86
C THR A 53 -16.47 -9.28 18.28
N LEU A 54 -15.15 -9.51 18.37
CA LEU A 54 -14.13 -8.67 17.74
C LEU A 54 -14.33 -8.64 16.22
N ALA A 55 -14.54 -9.80 15.60
CA ALA A 55 -14.78 -9.92 14.16
C ALA A 55 -16.04 -9.16 13.70
N LEU A 56 -17.11 -9.22 14.50
CA LEU A 56 -18.33 -8.45 14.25
C LEU A 56 -18.11 -6.94 14.46
N ASN A 57 -17.36 -6.54 15.49
CA ASN A 57 -17.03 -5.13 15.76
C ASN A 57 -16.20 -4.52 14.62
N ALA A 58 -15.25 -5.27 14.06
CA ALA A 58 -14.42 -4.85 12.93
C ALA A 58 -15.24 -4.41 11.69
N THR A 59 -16.48 -4.89 11.53
CA THR A 59 -17.37 -4.48 10.43
C THR A 59 -17.68 -2.97 10.45
N ARG A 60 -17.50 -2.27 11.57
CA ARG A 60 -17.69 -0.82 11.67
C ARG A 60 -16.75 -0.01 10.79
N HIS A 61 -15.57 -0.56 10.47
CA HIS A 61 -14.57 0.09 9.61
C HIS A 61 -14.97 0.05 8.14
N LEU A 62 -15.93 -0.80 7.79
CA LEU A 62 -16.46 -0.92 6.44
C LEU A 62 -17.58 0.10 6.21
N SER A 63 -17.64 0.63 4.99
CA SER A 63 -18.80 1.39 4.54
C SER A 63 -20.06 0.51 4.53
N ARG A 64 -21.24 1.16 4.49
CA ARG A 64 -22.52 0.44 4.35
C ARG A 64 -22.54 -0.49 3.13
N LEU A 65 -21.94 -0.05 2.02
CA LEU A 65 -21.86 -0.83 0.79
C LEU A 65 -20.93 -2.04 0.95
N GLU A 66 -19.74 -1.87 1.54
CA GLU A 66 -18.80 -2.97 1.77
C GLU A 66 -19.38 -4.02 2.72
N ARG A 67 -20.02 -3.59 3.81
CA ARG A 67 -20.73 -4.52 4.72
C ARG A 67 -21.78 -5.36 3.99
N SER A 68 -22.54 -4.75 3.08
CA SER A 68 -23.54 -5.49 2.30
C SER A 68 -22.93 -6.53 1.35
N LYS A 69 -21.65 -6.34 0.97
CA LYS A 69 -20.91 -7.24 0.08
C LYS A 69 -20.22 -8.39 0.81
N LEU A 70 -19.91 -8.24 2.11
CA LEU A 70 -19.17 -9.23 2.90
C LEU A 70 -19.81 -10.64 2.90
N PHE A 71 -21.12 -10.72 2.76
CA PHE A 71 -21.89 -11.96 2.65
C PHE A 71 -22.57 -12.10 1.28
N SER A 72 -22.07 -11.43 0.26
CA SER A 72 -22.62 -11.51 -1.10
C SER A 72 -22.37 -12.88 -1.72
N LYS A 73 -23.30 -13.32 -2.58
CA LYS A 73 -23.09 -14.49 -3.43
C LYS A 73 -22.13 -14.21 -4.60
N ASP A 74 -21.90 -12.93 -4.91
CA ASP A 74 -20.92 -12.50 -5.89
C ASP A 74 -19.52 -12.56 -5.29
N ILE A 75 -18.74 -13.57 -5.72
CA ILE A 75 -17.43 -13.91 -5.15
C ILE A 75 -16.44 -12.74 -5.27
N GLU A 76 -16.43 -12.01 -6.39
CA GLU A 76 -15.48 -10.90 -6.59
C GLU A 76 -15.78 -9.74 -5.63
N LYS A 77 -17.07 -9.38 -5.52
CA LYS A 77 -17.52 -8.33 -4.60
C LYS A 77 -17.28 -8.74 -3.14
N MET A 78 -17.50 -10.02 -2.82
CA MET A 78 -17.27 -10.58 -1.49
C MET A 78 -15.78 -10.51 -1.12
N ARG A 79 -14.88 -11.00 -1.98
CA ARG A 79 -13.42 -11.00 -1.74
C ARG A 79 -12.85 -9.61 -1.46
N THR A 80 -13.32 -8.60 -2.17
CA THR A 80 -12.89 -7.21 -1.94
C THR A 80 -13.31 -6.72 -0.54
N ALA A 81 -14.53 -7.05 -0.11
CA ALA A 81 -15.02 -6.69 1.21
C ALA A 81 -14.33 -7.51 2.32
N GLU A 82 -14.01 -8.78 2.05
CA GLU A 82 -13.25 -9.66 2.95
C GLU A 82 -11.86 -9.12 3.25
N GLY A 83 -11.12 -8.67 2.22
CA GLY A 83 -9.79 -8.08 2.41
C GLY A 83 -9.81 -6.94 3.42
N ARG A 84 -10.65 -5.92 3.18
CA ARG A 84 -10.79 -4.77 4.08
C ARG A 84 -11.31 -5.14 5.47
N TRP A 85 -12.20 -6.14 5.54
CA TRP A 85 -12.74 -6.61 6.81
C TRP A 85 -11.67 -7.33 7.64
N PHE A 86 -10.84 -8.14 6.98
CA PHE A 86 -9.75 -8.85 7.61
C PHE A 86 -8.68 -7.87 8.11
N GLU A 87 -8.30 -6.85 7.32
CA GLU A 87 -7.47 -5.74 7.82
C GLU A 87 -8.06 -5.10 9.10
N ALA A 88 -9.37 -4.87 9.12
CA ALA A 88 -10.05 -4.29 10.29
C ALA A 88 -10.03 -5.22 11.51
N ILE A 89 -10.13 -6.54 11.31
CA ILE A 89 -9.97 -7.54 12.39
C ILE A 89 -8.56 -7.47 12.97
N ILE A 90 -7.54 -7.42 12.11
CA ILE A 90 -6.16 -7.29 12.57
C ILE A 90 -5.97 -6.00 13.35
N TYR A 91 -6.47 -4.88 12.82
CA TYR A 91 -6.44 -3.60 13.53
C TYR A 91 -7.09 -3.67 14.93
N GLU A 92 -8.31 -4.20 15.05
CA GLU A 92 -8.99 -4.36 16.35
C GLU A 92 -8.22 -5.29 17.30
N THR A 93 -7.61 -6.35 16.77
CA THR A 93 -6.74 -7.24 17.56
C THR A 93 -5.55 -6.46 18.14
N PHE A 94 -4.93 -5.60 17.34
CA PHE A 94 -3.81 -4.77 17.79
C PHE A 94 -4.22 -3.63 18.70
N VAL A 95 -5.46 -3.13 18.61
CA VAL A 95 -6.04 -2.22 19.60
C VAL A 95 -6.07 -2.92 20.97
N GLU A 96 -6.63 -4.13 21.06
CA GLU A 96 -6.68 -4.90 22.31
C GLU A 96 -5.28 -5.21 22.85
N ILE A 97 -4.35 -5.68 22.00
CA ILE A 97 -2.98 -5.98 22.40
C ILE A 97 -2.29 -4.72 22.94
N SER A 98 -2.36 -3.60 22.21
CA SER A 98 -1.68 -2.36 22.58
C SER A 98 -2.15 -1.80 23.93
N ALA A 99 -3.39 -2.06 24.34
CA ALA A 99 -3.89 -1.68 25.64
C ALA A 99 -3.27 -2.48 26.81
N HIS A 100 -2.73 -3.68 26.54
CA HIS A 100 -2.26 -4.62 27.56
C HIS A 100 -0.77 -4.97 27.45
N THR A 101 -0.03 -4.34 26.54
CA THR A 101 1.41 -4.55 26.37
C THR A 101 2.18 -3.23 26.33
N GLU A 102 3.39 -3.22 26.88
CA GLU A 102 4.33 -2.10 26.75
C GLU A 102 5.16 -2.19 25.46
N ALA A 103 5.19 -3.34 24.78
CA ALA A 103 5.90 -3.51 23.52
C ALA A 103 5.41 -2.57 22.41
N ILE A 104 4.14 -2.17 22.47
CA ILE A 104 3.53 -1.18 21.58
C ILE A 104 3.34 0.10 22.40
N ARG A 105 4.19 1.10 22.12
CA ARG A 105 4.10 2.41 22.75
C ARG A 105 2.94 3.22 22.18
N PHE A 106 2.82 3.24 20.85
CA PHE A 106 1.74 3.93 20.15
C PHE A 106 1.20 3.11 18.98
N LEU A 107 -0.12 3.09 18.81
CA LEU A 107 -0.81 2.51 17.65
C LEU A 107 -1.48 3.62 16.86
N ALA A 108 -1.24 3.70 15.55
CA ALA A 108 -1.91 4.65 14.70
C ALA A 108 -3.40 4.30 14.55
N LEU A 109 -4.28 5.29 14.70
CA LEU A 109 -5.71 5.15 14.40
C LEU A 109 -5.90 4.73 12.94
N LYS A 110 -6.84 3.82 12.64
CA LYS A 110 -7.25 3.45 11.27
C LYS A 110 -8.78 3.33 11.14
N GLY A 111 -9.26 3.44 9.90
CA GLY A 111 -10.64 3.16 9.55
C GLY A 111 -11.62 4.11 10.24
N ALA A 112 -12.62 3.56 10.92
CA ALA A 112 -13.62 4.34 11.63
C ALA A 112 -13.09 5.17 12.82
N ASP A 113 -11.89 4.86 13.34
CA ASP A 113 -11.24 5.61 14.42
C ASP A 113 -10.37 6.77 13.93
N ALA A 114 -10.03 6.77 12.64
CA ALA A 114 -9.26 7.84 12.04
C ALA A 114 -10.04 9.17 12.12
N PRO A 115 -9.34 10.31 12.26
CA PRO A 115 -9.99 11.62 12.35
C PRO A 115 -10.85 11.88 11.10
N ARG A 116 -12.14 12.14 11.34
CA ARG A 116 -13.09 12.46 10.27
C ARG A 116 -12.91 13.92 9.86
N GLY A 117 -12.32 14.12 8.69
CA GLY A 117 -12.14 15.43 8.10
C GLY A 117 -11.38 15.31 6.81
N GLY A 118 -12.05 15.53 5.68
CA GLY A 118 -11.37 15.59 4.39
C GLY A 118 -10.46 16.79 4.38
N ARG A 119 -9.14 16.60 4.52
CA ARG A 119 -8.20 17.66 4.17
C ARG A 119 -8.38 17.93 2.68
N THR A 120 -8.68 19.17 2.32
CA THR A 120 -8.68 19.61 0.93
C THR A 120 -7.31 19.31 0.32
N ALA A 121 -7.30 18.71 -0.87
CA ALA A 121 -6.07 18.52 -1.62
C ALA A 121 -5.38 19.88 -1.81
N LYS A 122 -4.07 19.93 -1.60
CA LYS A 122 -3.22 21.10 -1.82
C LYS A 122 -1.97 20.66 -2.56
N LEU A 123 -1.46 21.54 -3.42
CA LEU A 123 -0.14 21.37 -4.01
C LEU A 123 0.92 21.38 -2.90
N GLY A 124 2.02 20.64 -3.04
CA GLY A 124 3.09 20.60 -2.04
C GLY A 124 2.81 19.72 -0.82
N GLN A 125 1.75 18.89 -0.82
CA GLN A 125 1.40 18.08 0.35
C GLN A 125 2.41 16.95 0.60
N ASN A 126 3.26 17.15 1.60
CA ASN A 126 4.16 16.16 2.17
C ASN A 126 3.68 15.74 3.58
N GLY A 127 3.81 14.46 3.93
CA GLY A 127 3.48 13.97 5.29
C GLY A 127 2.64 12.70 5.34
N ILE A 128 2.19 12.36 6.54
CA ILE A 128 1.23 11.26 6.77
C ILE A 128 -0.20 11.82 6.76
N PHE A 129 -1.06 11.17 6.00
CA PHE A 129 -2.45 11.54 5.78
C PHE A 129 -3.39 10.37 6.01
N TYR A 130 -4.65 10.70 6.22
CA TYR A 130 -5.74 9.75 6.27
C TYR A 130 -6.57 9.83 5.00
N SER A 131 -6.91 8.68 4.42
CA SER A 131 -7.94 8.57 3.41
C SER A 131 -9.32 8.90 4.01
N ARG A 132 -10.35 9.06 3.17
CA ARG A 132 -11.73 9.22 3.66
C ARG A 132 -12.22 7.97 4.40
N ALA A 133 -11.72 6.80 4.00
CA ALA A 133 -12.02 5.53 4.65
C ALA A 133 -11.19 5.32 5.93
N GLY A 134 -10.20 6.18 6.20
CA GLY A 134 -9.33 6.10 7.36
C GLY A 134 -8.06 5.29 7.13
N ASP A 135 -7.68 5.03 5.89
CA ASP A 135 -6.41 4.38 5.54
C ASP A 135 -5.25 5.35 5.77
N ILE A 136 -4.10 4.83 6.19
CA ILE A 136 -2.91 5.62 6.49
C ILE A 136 -2.05 5.70 5.24
N THR A 137 -1.76 6.90 4.76
CA THR A 137 -0.96 7.10 3.54
C THR A 137 0.15 8.10 3.78
N ILE A 138 1.36 7.81 3.32
CA ILE A 138 2.43 8.80 3.19
C ILE A 138 2.34 9.41 1.80
N ARG A 139 2.27 10.75 1.74
CA ARG A 139 2.22 11.52 0.50
C ARG A 139 3.46 12.36 0.31
N GLY A 140 3.95 12.40 -0.92
CA GLY A 140 5.00 13.31 -1.38
C GLY A 140 4.47 14.20 -2.49
N ASN A 141 4.47 15.52 -2.26
CA ASN A 141 3.90 16.52 -3.17
C ASN A 141 2.49 16.17 -3.68
N GLY A 142 1.65 15.61 -2.80
CA GLY A 142 0.29 15.19 -3.11
C GLY A 142 0.15 13.83 -3.83
N GLN A 143 1.26 13.18 -4.19
CA GLN A 143 1.29 11.80 -4.69
C GLN A 143 1.28 10.82 -3.52
N ASP A 144 0.42 9.80 -3.58
CA ASP A 144 0.45 8.68 -2.64
C ASP A 144 1.70 7.83 -2.90
N LEU A 145 2.59 7.76 -1.90
CA LEU A 145 3.84 7.01 -1.98
C LEU A 145 3.66 5.59 -1.44
N ALA A 146 3.06 5.47 -0.26
CA ALA A 146 2.77 4.21 0.40
C ALA A 146 1.50 4.32 1.24
N GLU A 147 0.70 3.27 1.23
CA GLU A 147 -0.41 3.04 2.14
C GLU A 147 0.00 1.99 3.18
N PHE A 148 -0.54 2.02 4.39
CA PHE A 148 -0.17 1.10 5.46
C PHE A 148 -1.42 0.51 6.11
N ASP A 149 -1.43 -0.81 6.32
CA ASP A 149 -2.54 -1.48 7.00
C ASP A 149 -2.50 -1.24 8.51
N LEU A 150 -1.32 -1.32 9.12
CA LEU A 150 -1.11 -0.81 10.47
C LEU A 150 0.24 -0.09 10.55
N LEU A 151 0.28 0.95 11.36
CA LEU A 151 1.49 1.70 11.68
C LEU A 151 1.55 1.90 13.20
N MET A 152 2.70 1.63 13.81
CA MET A 152 2.85 1.70 15.26
C MET A 152 4.27 2.12 15.63
N VAL A 153 4.43 2.56 16.88
CA VAL A 153 5.74 2.84 17.50
C VAL A 153 5.93 1.81 18.60
N ASP A 154 7.06 1.10 18.58
CA ASP A 154 7.40 0.13 19.62
C ASP A 154 7.96 0.79 20.89
N SER A 155 8.26 -0.02 21.90
CA SER A 155 8.88 0.43 23.16
C SER A 155 10.26 1.08 22.98
N GLU A 156 10.98 0.72 21.93
CA GLU A 156 12.31 1.24 21.59
C GLU A 156 12.23 2.51 20.71
N ASN A 157 11.02 3.02 20.48
CA ASN A 157 10.74 4.20 19.67
C ASN A 157 11.06 4.01 18.17
N HIS A 158 11.02 2.77 17.67
CA HIS A 158 11.03 2.48 16.25
C HIS A 158 9.61 2.51 15.68
N ILE A 159 9.48 3.09 14.50
CA ILE A 159 8.32 2.88 13.63
C ILE A 159 8.35 1.45 13.11
N VAL A 160 7.20 0.80 13.27
CA VAL A 160 6.89 -0.55 12.81
C VAL A 160 5.64 -0.46 11.94
N PHE A 161 5.64 -1.17 10.81
CA PHE A 161 4.45 -1.29 9.98
C PHE A 161 4.03 -2.74 9.78
N THR A 162 2.74 -2.93 9.52
CA THR A 162 2.14 -4.23 9.26
C THR A 162 1.40 -4.19 7.94
N GLU A 163 1.49 -5.28 7.20
CA GLU A 163 0.74 -5.48 5.97
C GLU A 163 -0.01 -6.81 6.01
N VAL A 164 -1.25 -6.78 5.55
CA VAL A 164 -2.22 -7.86 5.64
C VAL A 164 -2.43 -8.46 4.26
N ILE A 165 -2.18 -9.77 4.13
CA ILE A 165 -2.31 -10.49 2.86
C ILE A 165 -3.45 -11.50 2.93
N THR A 166 -4.43 -11.36 2.05
CA THR A 166 -5.54 -12.31 1.95
C THR A 166 -5.47 -13.22 0.73
N SER A 167 -4.57 -12.95 -0.22
CA SER A 167 -4.39 -13.75 -1.44
C SER A 167 -2.92 -14.05 -1.75
N PRO A 168 -2.57 -15.28 -2.15
CA PRO A 168 -1.22 -15.60 -2.61
C PRO A 168 -0.81 -14.96 -3.93
N SER A 169 -1.75 -14.50 -4.75
CA SER A 169 -1.48 -13.88 -6.07
C SER A 169 -0.56 -12.67 -5.99
N ASP A 170 -0.56 -11.99 -4.84
CA ASP A 170 -0.01 -10.64 -4.74
C ASP A 170 1.46 -10.65 -4.25
N LEU A 171 1.97 -11.81 -3.83
CA LEU A 171 3.24 -11.92 -3.10
C LEU A 171 4.48 -11.39 -3.83
N LYS A 172 4.52 -11.42 -5.16
CA LYS A 172 5.69 -10.93 -5.92
C LYS A 172 5.75 -9.41 -5.96
N GLU A 173 4.63 -8.76 -6.26
CA GLU A 173 4.54 -7.29 -6.26
C GLU A 173 4.68 -6.75 -4.83
N PHE A 174 4.11 -7.49 -3.87
CA PHE A 174 4.17 -7.19 -2.46
C PHE A 174 5.61 -7.20 -1.89
N GLU A 175 6.49 -8.09 -2.37
CA GLU A 175 7.91 -8.11 -1.95
C GLU A 175 8.61 -6.78 -2.30
N ILE A 176 8.36 -6.24 -3.50
CA ILE A 176 8.91 -4.95 -3.95
C ILE A 176 8.32 -3.81 -3.13
N GLU A 177 7.01 -3.87 -2.85
CA GLU A 177 6.31 -2.86 -2.07
C GLU A 177 6.81 -2.78 -0.62
N ILE A 178 7.04 -3.92 0.05
CA ILE A 178 7.58 -3.97 1.42
C ILE A 178 8.96 -3.30 1.47
N GLU A 179 9.83 -3.62 0.51
CA GLU A 179 11.17 -3.05 0.46
C GLU A 179 11.13 -1.53 0.27
N TYR A 180 10.24 -1.03 -0.59
CA TYR A 180 10.01 0.40 -0.74
C TYR A 180 9.51 1.04 0.57
N LYS A 181 8.52 0.43 1.24
CA LYS A 181 7.97 0.92 2.51
C LYS A 181 9.04 1.00 3.61
N ARG A 182 9.91 -0.02 3.69
CA ARG A 182 11.06 -0.02 4.62
C ARG A 182 12.03 1.11 4.35
N ARG A 183 12.42 1.33 3.09
CA ARG A 183 13.32 2.44 2.71
C ARG A 183 12.69 3.80 3.01
N LEU A 184 11.41 3.96 2.69
CA LEU A 184 10.65 5.18 2.96
C LEU A 184 10.60 5.50 4.45
N LEU A 185 10.16 4.56 5.28
CA LEU A 185 10.08 4.76 6.73
C LEU A 185 11.48 4.89 7.35
N GLY A 186 12.45 4.09 6.90
CA GLY A 186 13.84 4.14 7.36
C GLY A 186 14.47 5.51 7.14
N TYR A 187 14.25 6.10 5.96
CA TYR A 187 14.66 7.47 5.69
C TYR A 187 13.89 8.48 6.57
N LEU A 188 12.55 8.45 6.55
CA LEU A 188 11.74 9.49 7.22
C LEU A 188 11.95 9.54 8.74
N PHE A 189 12.13 8.37 9.36
CA PHE A 189 12.30 8.23 10.81
C PHE A 189 13.75 8.05 11.24
N ASP A 190 14.71 8.15 10.30
CA ASP A 190 16.14 7.98 10.54
C ASP A 190 16.48 6.66 11.27
N GLN A 191 15.89 5.58 10.76
CA GLN A 191 16.03 4.25 11.32
C GLN A 191 16.95 3.37 10.45
N PRO A 192 17.96 2.71 11.03
CA PRO A 192 18.84 1.80 10.28
C PRO A 192 18.09 0.55 9.78
N TYR A 193 17.04 0.14 10.48
CA TYR A 193 16.11 -0.90 10.05
C TYR A 193 14.68 -0.53 10.46
N VAL A 194 13.71 -1.02 9.69
CA VAL A 194 12.28 -0.84 9.97
C VAL A 194 11.67 -2.21 10.24
N PRO A 195 11.29 -2.51 11.50
CA PRO A 195 10.56 -3.73 11.80
C PRO A 195 9.26 -3.79 10.99
N PHE A 196 8.98 -4.96 10.46
CA PHE A 196 7.84 -5.22 9.59
C PHE A 196 7.13 -6.48 10.05
N MET A 197 5.81 -6.45 10.07
CA MET A 197 5.00 -7.62 10.35
C MET A 197 4.13 -7.97 9.15
N VAL A 198 4.23 -9.21 8.69
CA VAL A 198 3.31 -9.74 7.69
C VAL A 198 2.25 -10.57 8.39
N VAL A 199 0.99 -10.21 8.14
CA VAL A 199 -0.18 -10.97 8.60
C VAL A 199 -0.84 -11.60 7.40
N ALA A 200 -1.06 -12.91 7.41
CA ALA A 200 -1.66 -13.59 6.27
C ALA A 200 -2.76 -14.56 6.66
N SER A 201 -3.84 -14.60 5.88
CA SER A 201 -4.94 -15.58 6.03
C SER A 201 -4.57 -16.99 5.53
N PHE A 202 -3.34 -17.16 5.05
CA PHE A 202 -2.80 -18.41 4.51
C PHE A 202 -1.31 -18.53 4.85
N ASN A 203 -0.76 -19.73 4.70
CA ASN A 203 0.66 -19.96 4.99
C ASN A 203 1.57 -19.42 3.86
N VAL A 204 2.17 -18.25 4.07
CA VAL A 204 3.05 -17.60 3.08
C VAL A 204 4.34 -18.39 2.80
N SER A 205 4.77 -19.27 3.72
CA SER A 205 5.99 -20.07 3.55
C SER A 205 5.87 -21.13 2.43
N ASN A 206 4.65 -21.41 1.98
CA ASN A 206 4.40 -22.29 0.83
C ASN A 206 4.87 -21.64 -0.49
N TYR A 207 5.04 -20.32 -0.53
CA TYR A 207 5.36 -19.56 -1.73
C TYR A 207 6.80 -19.04 -1.73
N THR A 208 7.46 -19.02 -2.88
CA THR A 208 8.87 -18.60 -2.99
C THR A 208 9.08 -17.14 -2.56
N ALA A 209 8.22 -16.23 -3.01
CA ALA A 209 8.26 -14.82 -2.59
C ALA A 209 7.98 -14.67 -1.09
N GLY A 210 6.96 -15.39 -0.56
CA GLY A 210 6.68 -15.41 0.88
C GLY A 210 7.88 -15.90 1.71
N ARG A 211 8.57 -16.96 1.28
CA ARG A 211 9.81 -17.43 1.95
C ARG A 211 10.91 -16.37 1.95
N ARG A 212 11.05 -15.58 0.89
CA ARG A 212 12.04 -14.49 0.84
C ARG A 212 11.68 -13.36 1.79
N ILE A 213 10.43 -12.88 1.75
CA ILE A 213 9.91 -11.86 2.68
C ILE A 213 10.17 -12.27 4.13
N LEU A 214 9.84 -13.52 4.48
CA LEU A 214 10.04 -14.03 5.82
C LEU A 214 11.52 -14.21 6.21
N LYS A 215 12.43 -14.38 5.25
CA LYS A 215 13.88 -14.48 5.50
C LYS A 215 14.53 -13.11 5.73
N THR A 216 13.88 -12.03 5.32
CA THR A 216 14.42 -10.69 5.52
C THR A 216 14.50 -10.38 7.02
N PRO A 217 15.63 -9.83 7.52
CA PRO A 217 15.78 -9.45 8.92
C PRO A 217 14.68 -8.50 9.41
N HIS A 218 14.40 -8.53 10.72
CA HIS A 218 13.37 -7.70 11.37
C HIS A 218 11.96 -7.87 10.75
N THR A 219 11.68 -9.06 10.17
CA THR A 219 10.35 -9.47 9.74
C THR A 219 9.71 -10.36 10.80
N LEU A 220 8.52 -9.99 11.26
CA LEU A 220 7.63 -10.78 12.10
C LEU A 220 6.53 -11.40 11.22
N TYR A 221 6.02 -12.55 11.64
CA TYR A 221 4.96 -13.27 10.93
C TYR A 221 3.85 -13.67 11.89
N PHE A 222 2.63 -13.40 11.47
CA PHE A 222 1.42 -13.84 12.16
C PHE A 222 0.45 -14.46 11.16
N GLN A 223 -0.05 -15.66 11.48
CA GLN A 223 -1.05 -16.35 10.67
C GLN A 223 -2.30 -16.63 11.51
N PRO A 224 -3.30 -15.74 11.49
CA PRO A 224 -4.60 -16.04 12.05
C PRO A 224 -5.37 -17.03 11.14
N ALA A 225 -6.55 -17.43 11.60
CA ALA A 225 -7.53 -18.19 10.86
C ALA A 225 -7.90 -17.46 9.56
N SER A 226 -8.26 -18.25 8.55
CA SER A 226 -8.69 -17.73 7.25
C SER A 226 -9.96 -16.88 7.35
N CYS A 227 -10.20 -16.03 6.35
CA CYS A 227 -11.43 -15.25 6.26
C CYS A 227 -12.68 -16.14 6.30
N GLU A 228 -12.63 -17.29 5.63
CA GLU A 228 -13.68 -18.29 5.60
C GLU A 228 -13.95 -18.89 6.98
N GLU A 229 -12.91 -19.28 7.71
CA GLU A 229 -13.03 -19.80 9.07
C GLU A 229 -13.63 -18.77 10.02
N ILE A 230 -13.12 -17.53 10.02
CA ILE A 230 -13.64 -16.45 10.88
C ILE A 230 -15.11 -16.17 10.55
N LYS A 231 -15.48 -16.08 9.26
CA LYS A 231 -16.88 -15.89 8.84
C LYS A 231 -17.78 -17.05 9.22
N SER A 232 -17.28 -18.30 9.26
CA SER A 232 -18.09 -19.47 9.61
C SER A 232 -18.66 -19.39 11.03
N HIS A 233 -18.02 -18.61 11.90
CA HIS A 233 -18.47 -18.32 13.25
C HIS A 233 -19.44 -17.14 13.35
N LEU A 234 -19.68 -16.43 12.23
CA LEU A 234 -20.62 -15.33 12.14
C LEU A 234 -21.89 -15.75 11.41
N ASN A 235 -23.03 -15.33 11.93
CA ASN A 235 -24.29 -15.47 11.20
C ASN A 235 -24.50 -14.19 10.38
N GLY A 236 -24.65 -14.28 9.05
CA GLY A 236 -24.75 -13.11 8.15
C GLY A 236 -25.92 -12.15 8.41
N LYS A 237 -26.83 -12.49 9.36
CA LYS A 237 -27.89 -11.62 9.88
C LYS A 237 -27.50 -10.85 11.14
N GLN A 238 -26.39 -11.19 11.79
CA GLN A 238 -25.88 -10.50 12.97
C GLN A 238 -25.53 -9.07 12.58
N LYS A 239 -26.15 -8.12 13.27
CA LYS A 239 -25.75 -6.73 13.26
C LYS A 239 -24.88 -6.48 14.49
N PRO A 240 -23.93 -5.55 14.43
CA PRO A 240 -23.38 -4.97 15.65
C PRO A 240 -24.55 -4.54 16.56
N ALA A 241 -24.42 -4.74 17.87
CA ALA A 241 -25.49 -4.45 18.82
C ALA A 241 -26.08 -3.05 18.58
N TYR A 242 -27.41 -2.94 18.60
CA TYR A 242 -28.09 -1.66 18.40
C TYR A 242 -27.63 -0.66 19.48
N GLY A 243 -27.13 0.51 19.08
CA GLY A 243 -26.53 1.48 20.00
C GLY A 243 -25.04 1.29 20.30
N TRP A 244 -24.32 0.44 19.54
CA TRP A 244 -22.86 0.33 19.62
C TRP A 244 -22.21 1.71 19.41
N LYS A 245 -21.71 2.28 20.50
CA LYS A 245 -20.90 3.50 20.48
C LYS A 245 -19.45 3.06 20.26
N PRO A 246 -18.70 3.72 19.35
CA PRO A 246 -17.26 3.53 19.27
C PRO A 246 -16.67 3.66 20.67
N ARG A 247 -15.88 2.67 21.09
CA ARG A 247 -15.05 2.87 22.28
C ARG A 247 -14.15 4.07 21.96
N PRO A 248 -14.07 5.09 22.84
CA PRO A 248 -13.12 6.15 22.63
C PRO A 248 -11.71 5.53 22.54
N PRO A 249 -10.84 6.01 21.64
CA PRO A 249 -9.47 5.51 21.56
C PRO A 249 -8.79 5.59 22.93
N HIS A 250 -8.09 4.53 23.34
CA HIS A 250 -7.33 4.54 24.58
C HIS A 250 -6.01 5.33 24.41
N GLN A 251 -5.30 5.58 25.52
CA GLN A 251 -4.16 6.51 25.57
C GLN A 251 -3.00 6.21 24.60
N LYS A 252 -2.84 4.96 24.15
CA LYS A 252 -1.78 4.55 23.20
C LYS A 252 -2.22 4.69 21.74
N MET A 253 -3.50 4.91 21.47
CA MET A 253 -4.02 5.13 20.13
C MET A 253 -3.87 6.59 19.73
N VAL A 254 -3.08 6.85 18.70
CA VAL A 254 -2.70 8.22 18.29
C VAL A 254 -2.89 8.44 16.79
N ARG A 255 -2.99 9.70 16.37
CA ARG A 255 -3.04 10.02 14.94
C ARG A 255 -1.67 9.76 14.32
N ALA A 256 -1.63 9.04 13.21
CA ALA A 256 -0.40 8.81 12.44
C ALA A 256 0.26 10.13 12.01
N SER A 257 -0.55 11.15 11.70
CA SER A 257 -0.04 12.50 11.37
C SER A 257 0.68 13.21 12.52
N GLY A 258 0.60 12.70 13.74
CA GLY A 258 1.38 13.16 14.89
C GLY A 258 2.76 12.50 15.00
N PHE A 259 3.05 11.46 14.22
CA PHE A 259 4.40 10.89 14.16
C PHE A 259 5.36 11.89 13.54
N THR A 260 6.44 12.18 14.28
CA THR A 260 7.41 13.20 13.89
C THR A 260 8.51 12.57 13.05
N PHE A 261 8.66 13.05 11.82
CA PHE A 261 9.80 12.68 10.98
C PHE A 261 11.10 13.22 11.56
N ARG A 262 12.15 12.41 11.46
CA ARG A 262 13.51 12.78 11.88
C ARG A 262 14.30 13.43 10.74
N ARG A 263 13.94 13.16 9.49
CA ARG A 263 14.53 13.79 8.30
C ARG A 263 13.56 14.75 7.62
N ALA A 264 14.12 15.75 6.95
CA ALA A 264 13.36 16.65 6.10
C ALA A 264 12.69 15.87 4.96
N PHE A 265 11.43 16.17 4.70
CA PHE A 265 10.66 15.50 3.66
C PHE A 265 10.11 16.49 2.64
N ASP A 266 10.99 16.90 1.71
CA ASP A 266 10.65 17.68 0.55
C ASP A 266 10.68 16.79 -0.70
N TYR A 267 9.57 16.10 -0.94
CA TYR A 267 9.48 15.18 -2.06
C TYR A 267 9.63 15.88 -3.42
N GLN A 268 9.23 17.15 -3.54
CA GLN A 268 9.39 17.88 -4.79
C GLN A 268 10.87 18.10 -5.09
N LYS A 269 11.68 18.43 -4.08
CA LYS A 269 13.14 18.52 -4.23
C LYS A 269 13.74 17.19 -4.65
N PHE A 270 13.37 16.09 -4.00
CA PHE A 270 13.88 14.74 -4.34
C PHE A 270 13.54 14.36 -5.78
N HIS A 271 12.28 14.59 -6.17
CA HIS A 271 11.80 14.39 -7.53
C HIS A 271 12.59 15.23 -8.55
N ASN A 272 12.80 16.52 -8.28
CA ASN A 272 13.48 17.41 -9.23
C ASN A 272 14.95 17.02 -9.43
N LEU A 273 15.65 16.66 -8.35
CA LEU A 273 17.03 16.15 -8.44
C LEU A 273 17.10 14.92 -9.34
N GLU A 274 16.22 13.94 -9.11
CA GLU A 274 16.17 12.73 -9.92
C GLU A 274 15.81 13.02 -11.38
N ARG A 275 14.79 13.87 -11.61
CA ARG A 275 14.38 14.30 -12.95
C ARG A 275 15.55 14.93 -13.69
N ASP A 276 16.26 15.86 -13.06
CA ASP A 276 17.32 16.64 -13.70
C ASP A 276 18.54 15.74 -14.02
N TRP A 277 18.86 14.79 -13.15
CA TRP A 277 19.87 13.76 -13.40
C TRP A 277 19.50 12.87 -14.60
N VAL A 278 18.27 12.33 -14.63
CA VAL A 278 17.80 11.49 -15.74
C VAL A 278 17.77 12.27 -17.05
N PHE A 279 17.28 13.50 -17.02
CA PHE A 279 17.21 14.37 -18.18
C PHE A 279 18.60 14.66 -18.76
N SER A 280 19.58 14.94 -17.90
CA SER A 280 20.98 15.15 -18.30
C SER A 280 21.58 13.88 -18.91
N SER A 281 21.40 12.73 -18.24
CA SER A 281 21.94 11.44 -18.69
C SER A 281 21.38 11.02 -20.05
N VAL A 282 20.06 11.10 -20.25
CA VAL A 282 19.41 10.81 -21.54
C VAL A 282 19.87 11.78 -22.64
N SER A 283 20.06 13.06 -22.30
CA SER A 283 20.55 14.04 -23.27
C SER A 283 21.96 13.71 -23.77
N ASN A 284 22.79 13.17 -22.88
CA ASN A 284 24.16 12.72 -23.13
C ASN A 284 24.28 11.25 -23.54
N GLU A 285 23.17 10.58 -23.86
CA GLU A 285 23.13 9.19 -24.34
C GLU A 285 23.74 8.17 -23.35
N ILE A 286 23.66 8.50 -22.06
CA ILE A 286 24.02 7.59 -20.96
C ILE A 286 22.82 6.69 -20.66
N ASP A 287 23.06 5.39 -20.59
CA ASP A 287 22.05 4.43 -20.15
C ASP A 287 21.79 4.58 -18.65
N VAL A 288 20.71 5.29 -18.32
CA VAL A 288 20.26 5.56 -16.95
C VAL A 288 19.96 4.27 -16.18
N LYS A 289 19.55 3.18 -16.86
CA LYS A 289 19.17 1.93 -16.18
C LYS A 289 20.40 1.15 -15.66
N SER A 290 21.58 1.39 -16.22
CA SER A 290 22.82 0.74 -15.79
C SER A 290 23.64 1.55 -14.80
N VAL A 291 23.27 2.81 -14.54
CA VAL A 291 23.99 3.70 -13.64
C VAL A 291 23.14 3.99 -12.40
N ALA A 292 23.73 3.85 -11.21
CA ALA A 292 23.06 4.24 -9.98
C ALA A 292 22.90 5.77 -9.91
N SER A 293 21.71 6.24 -9.51
CA SER A 293 21.50 7.67 -9.25
C SER A 293 22.48 8.16 -8.19
N PRO A 294 23.10 9.33 -8.37
CA PRO A 294 24.02 9.92 -7.39
C PRO A 294 23.29 10.46 -6.14
N HIS A 295 21.95 10.42 -6.13
CA HIS A 295 21.14 10.95 -5.05
C HIS A 295 20.61 9.83 -4.15
N ASP A 296 20.96 9.88 -2.87
CA ASP A 296 20.49 8.93 -1.85
C ASP A 296 18.96 8.88 -1.74
N THR A 297 18.27 9.96 -2.11
CA THR A 297 16.81 10.08 -2.07
C THR A 297 16.11 9.49 -3.30
N SER A 298 16.85 9.07 -4.33
CA SER A 298 16.31 8.48 -5.56
C SER A 298 15.38 7.29 -5.27
N ILE A 299 15.76 6.45 -4.29
CA ILE A 299 15.00 5.29 -3.83
C ILE A 299 13.60 5.63 -3.30
N LEU A 300 13.34 6.90 -2.96
CA LEU A 300 12.05 7.36 -2.45
C LEU A 300 11.12 7.81 -3.59
N VAL A 301 11.67 8.15 -4.75
CA VAL A 301 10.93 8.68 -5.89
C VAL A 301 10.23 7.53 -6.63
N LYS A 302 8.91 7.60 -6.75
CA LYS A 302 8.12 6.57 -7.48
C LYS A 302 7.82 6.95 -8.93
N LYS A 303 8.09 8.20 -9.29
CA LYS A 303 7.69 8.77 -10.58
C LYS A 303 8.53 9.97 -10.91
N ILE A 304 8.84 10.13 -12.18
CA ILE A 304 9.45 11.34 -12.72
C ILE A 304 8.45 11.99 -13.66
N LEU A 305 8.05 13.22 -13.36
CA LEU A 305 7.29 14.10 -14.24
C LEU A 305 8.28 14.98 -15.01
N TYR A 306 8.52 14.65 -16.28
CA TYR A 306 9.46 15.39 -17.11
C TYR A 306 8.93 16.77 -17.50
N GLY A 307 7.62 16.88 -17.70
CA GLY A 307 6.97 18.15 -18.01
C GLY A 307 5.79 18.00 -18.97
N CYS A 308 5.14 19.13 -19.24
CA CYS A 308 4.08 19.20 -20.24
C CYS A 308 4.69 19.35 -21.63
N LEU A 309 4.18 18.59 -22.59
CA LEU A 309 4.62 18.60 -23.99
C LEU A 309 4.12 19.86 -24.71
N TYR A 310 4.97 20.43 -25.56
CA TYR A 310 4.53 21.38 -26.58
C TYR A 310 3.70 20.67 -27.66
N PRO A 311 2.79 21.36 -28.38
CA PRO A 311 2.00 20.75 -29.45
C PRO A 311 2.82 20.03 -30.52
N SER A 312 4.01 20.54 -30.86
CA SER A 312 4.94 19.89 -31.78
C SER A 312 5.47 18.55 -31.26
N ALA A 313 5.74 18.45 -29.95
CA ALA A 313 6.14 17.21 -29.31
C ALA A 313 4.99 16.20 -29.30
N VAL A 314 3.76 16.64 -28.97
CA VAL A 314 2.57 15.76 -29.03
C VAL A 314 2.39 15.18 -30.43
N ARG A 315 2.53 16.01 -31.48
CA ARG A 315 2.45 15.55 -32.87
C ARG A 315 3.49 14.47 -33.18
N LYS A 316 4.75 14.67 -32.75
CA LYS A 316 5.83 13.71 -32.96
C LYS A 316 5.55 12.39 -32.23
N VAL A 317 5.11 12.44 -30.98
CA VAL A 317 4.77 11.23 -30.21
C VAL A 317 3.61 10.47 -30.87
N CYS A 318 2.57 11.15 -31.35
CA CYS A 318 1.45 10.49 -32.05
C CYS A 318 1.81 9.96 -33.44
N HIS A 319 2.94 10.38 -34.02
CA HIS A 319 3.47 9.81 -35.25
C HIS A 319 4.23 8.51 -34.98
N ASP A 320 4.98 8.47 -33.88
CA ASP A 320 5.87 7.35 -33.55
C ASP A 320 5.16 6.25 -32.73
N TYR A 321 4.10 6.60 -32.00
CA TYR A 321 3.38 5.69 -31.10
C TYR A 321 1.86 5.79 -31.30
N GLU A 322 1.18 4.65 -31.23
CA GLU A 322 -0.28 4.61 -31.23
C GLU A 322 -0.83 4.91 -29.83
N PHE A 323 -2.02 5.54 -29.80
CA PHE A 323 -2.76 5.81 -28.58
C PHE A 323 -4.13 5.14 -28.63
N SER A 324 -4.52 4.44 -27.56
CA SER A 324 -5.84 3.83 -27.47
C SER A 324 -6.55 4.12 -26.14
N ILE A 325 -7.82 4.52 -26.24
CA ILE A 325 -8.70 4.69 -25.07
C ILE A 325 -9.86 3.71 -25.22
N LYS A 326 -9.95 2.74 -24.29
CA LYS A 326 -10.98 1.70 -24.31
C LYS A 326 -11.06 0.97 -25.67
N GLY A 327 -9.91 0.62 -26.22
CA GLY A 327 -9.77 -0.06 -27.51
C GLY A 327 -9.95 0.80 -28.76
N LYS A 328 -10.31 2.09 -28.62
CA LYS A 328 -10.42 3.01 -29.77
C LYS A 328 -9.11 3.76 -29.95
N LYS A 329 -8.52 3.65 -31.16
CA LYS A 329 -7.34 4.44 -31.54
C LYS A 329 -7.70 5.92 -31.59
N ILE A 330 -6.82 6.78 -31.09
CA ILE A 330 -6.94 8.23 -31.16
C ILE A 330 -5.67 8.82 -31.75
N GLY A 331 -5.82 9.82 -32.62
CA GLY A 331 -4.69 10.51 -33.25
C GLY A 331 -4.35 11.85 -32.60
N PHE A 332 -3.37 12.53 -33.19
CA PHE A 332 -2.98 13.89 -32.79
C PHE A 332 -4.16 14.87 -32.77
N ASP A 333 -5.03 14.86 -33.80
CA ASP A 333 -6.17 15.78 -33.87
C ASP A 333 -7.23 15.49 -32.81
N ASP A 334 -7.46 14.21 -32.49
CA ASP A 334 -8.33 13.83 -31.38
C ASP A 334 -7.76 14.32 -30.06
N ILE A 335 -6.45 14.14 -29.85
CA ILE A 335 -5.79 14.56 -28.62
C ILE A 335 -5.88 16.07 -28.45
N ARG A 336 -5.56 16.83 -29.51
CA ARG A 336 -5.63 18.29 -29.53
C ARG A 336 -7.03 18.81 -29.25
N ARG A 337 -8.08 18.14 -29.74
CA ARG A 337 -9.48 18.54 -29.53
C ARG A 337 -9.97 18.20 -28.12
N GLN A 338 -9.63 17.02 -27.61
CA GLN A 338 -10.24 16.45 -26.41
C GLN A 338 -9.46 16.74 -25.12
N PHE A 339 -8.17 17.07 -25.23
CA PHE A 339 -7.29 17.29 -24.09
C PHE A 339 -6.58 18.64 -24.17
N SER A 340 -6.46 19.30 -23.02
CA SER A 340 -5.80 20.61 -22.90
C SER A 340 -4.31 20.49 -22.57
N LYS A 341 -3.86 19.31 -22.17
CA LYS A 341 -2.51 19.08 -21.64
C LYS A 341 -2.07 17.64 -21.86
N VAL A 342 -0.80 17.47 -22.16
CA VAL A 342 -0.13 16.18 -22.30
C VAL A 342 1.15 16.23 -21.48
N ILE A 343 1.28 15.36 -20.48
CA ILE A 343 2.46 15.33 -19.60
C ILE A 343 3.18 14.00 -19.80
N LEU A 344 4.47 14.06 -20.07
CA LEU A 344 5.34 12.88 -20.13
C LEU A 344 5.89 12.58 -18.75
N ALA A 345 5.88 11.30 -18.38
CA ALA A 345 6.42 10.81 -17.12
C ALA A 345 6.96 9.38 -17.27
N THR A 346 7.68 8.92 -16.25
CA THR A 346 8.05 7.50 -16.08
C THR A 346 7.74 7.04 -14.66
N ASP A 347 7.26 5.81 -14.51
CA ASP A 347 7.18 5.11 -13.23
C ASP A 347 8.57 4.56 -12.84
N LEU A 348 8.91 4.62 -11.56
CA LEU A 348 10.16 4.07 -11.01
C LEU A 348 9.88 2.83 -10.17
N PRO A 349 10.82 1.87 -10.07
CA PRO A 349 12.22 1.94 -10.54
C PRO A 349 12.47 1.50 -11.99
N GLY A 350 11.48 0.96 -12.71
CA GLY A 350 11.67 0.40 -14.04
C GLY A 350 11.80 1.41 -15.18
N TYR A 351 11.59 2.69 -14.88
CA TYR A 351 11.50 3.78 -15.86
C TYR A 351 10.41 3.54 -16.90
N GLU A 352 9.28 2.92 -16.53
CA GLU A 352 8.20 2.62 -17.48
C GLU A 352 7.54 3.92 -17.97
N PRO A 353 7.57 4.24 -19.28
CA PRO A 353 6.99 5.48 -19.79
C PRO A 353 5.47 5.51 -19.68
N LEU A 354 4.95 6.70 -19.35
CA LEU A 354 3.52 6.95 -19.26
C LEU A 354 3.20 8.41 -19.63
N ILE A 355 1.96 8.63 -20.04
CA ILE A 355 1.46 9.94 -20.45
C ILE A 355 0.19 10.27 -19.69
N TYR A 356 0.08 11.49 -19.18
CA TYR A 356 -1.17 12.02 -18.64
C TYR A 356 -1.84 12.97 -19.63
N LEU A 357 -3.11 12.71 -19.93
CA LEU A 357 -3.93 13.56 -20.82
C LEU A 357 -4.99 14.32 -19.99
N ARG A 358 -4.95 15.65 -19.98
CA ARG A 358 -5.92 16.47 -19.23
C ARG A 358 -7.23 16.59 -20.01
N SER A 359 -8.31 15.97 -19.53
CA SER A 359 -9.62 16.01 -20.20
C SER A 359 -10.22 17.42 -20.22
N ASN A 360 -10.71 17.87 -21.37
CA ASN A 360 -11.49 19.11 -21.50
C ASN A 360 -12.92 18.95 -20.98
N GLN A 361 -13.46 17.71 -20.98
CA GLN A 361 -14.84 17.44 -20.59
C GLN A 361 -15.03 17.32 -19.07
N LYS A 362 -14.02 16.78 -18.37
CA LYS A 362 -14.06 16.49 -16.93
C LYS A 362 -12.78 16.98 -16.26
N LYS A 363 -12.88 17.35 -14.98
CA LYS A 363 -11.72 17.71 -14.15
C LYS A 363 -10.96 16.45 -13.68
N GLU A 364 -10.27 15.82 -14.62
CA GLU A 364 -9.47 14.61 -14.43
C GLU A 364 -8.33 14.53 -15.46
N TYR A 365 -7.33 13.70 -15.17
CA TYR A 365 -6.35 13.23 -16.14
C TYR A 365 -6.60 11.77 -16.48
N LEU A 366 -6.33 11.39 -17.72
CA LEU A 366 -6.24 9.99 -18.13
C LEU A 366 -4.78 9.58 -18.04
N LYS A 367 -4.49 8.51 -17.30
CA LYS A 367 -3.17 7.88 -17.28
C LYS A 367 -3.10 6.87 -18.42
N MET A 368 -2.15 7.08 -19.32
CA MET A 368 -1.81 6.20 -20.43
C MET A 368 -0.51 5.47 -20.10
N ILE A 369 -0.49 4.15 -20.18
CA ILE A 369 0.70 3.31 -19.95
C ILE A 369 1.15 2.68 -21.27
N GLN A 370 2.43 2.34 -21.40
CA GLN A 370 2.89 1.57 -22.55
C GLN A 370 2.50 0.09 -22.45
N ASP A 371 2.10 -0.50 -23.57
CA ASP A 371 2.04 -1.94 -23.75
C ASP A 371 3.41 -2.50 -24.16
N LYS A 372 3.46 -3.81 -24.47
CA LYS A 372 4.71 -4.50 -24.78
C LYS A 372 5.29 -4.04 -26.12
N GLU A 373 4.44 -3.52 -26.99
CA GLU A 373 4.74 -2.99 -28.31
C GLU A 373 5.15 -1.50 -28.25
N GLY A 374 5.16 -0.90 -27.05
CA GLY A 374 5.50 0.50 -26.83
C GLY A 374 4.36 1.49 -27.07
N ASN A 375 3.16 1.03 -27.42
CA ASN A 375 2.00 1.89 -27.67
C ASN A 375 1.30 2.28 -26.38
N PHE A 376 0.66 3.45 -26.37
CA PHE A 376 0.02 4.00 -25.18
C PHE A 376 -1.45 3.59 -25.08
N LYS A 377 -1.81 2.89 -24.00
CA LYS A 377 -3.20 2.51 -23.70
C LYS A 377 -3.69 3.12 -22.39
N PHE A 378 -4.97 3.46 -22.35
CA PHE A 378 -5.61 3.95 -21.14
C PHE A 378 -5.57 2.90 -20.01
N GLU A 379 -5.09 3.31 -18.83
CA GLU A 379 -5.12 2.50 -17.61
C GLU A 379 -6.26 2.97 -16.69
N ARG A 380 -6.22 4.22 -16.25
CA ARG A 380 -7.14 4.76 -15.23
C ARG A 380 -7.22 6.28 -15.24
N PHE A 381 -8.22 6.79 -14.52
CA PHE A 381 -8.36 8.23 -14.28
C PHE A 381 -7.60 8.68 -13.03
N THR A 382 -7.07 9.90 -13.07
CA THR A 382 -6.59 10.64 -11.90
C THR A 382 -7.58 11.77 -11.59
N PRO A 383 -8.35 11.68 -10.49
CA PRO A 383 -9.43 12.61 -10.20
C PRO A 383 -8.94 13.95 -9.65
N SER A 384 -9.71 15.03 -9.85
CA SER A 384 -9.36 16.39 -9.36
C SER A 384 -9.23 16.56 -7.85
N ARG A 385 -9.69 15.59 -7.06
CA ARG A 385 -9.70 15.67 -5.59
C ARG A 385 -8.42 15.17 -4.93
N VAL A 386 -7.42 14.72 -5.68
CA VAL A 386 -6.13 14.27 -5.14
C VAL A 386 -5.04 15.32 -5.32
N GLY A 387 -4.08 15.38 -4.39
CA GLY A 387 -2.99 16.37 -4.45
C GLY A 387 -2.14 16.22 -5.72
N PHE A 388 -1.91 14.98 -6.17
CA PHE A 388 -1.19 14.69 -7.40
C PHE A 388 -1.80 15.33 -8.65
N PHE A 389 -3.14 15.46 -8.70
CA PHE A 389 -3.80 16.18 -9.78
C PHE A 389 -3.36 17.64 -9.83
N LEU A 390 -3.27 18.31 -8.67
CA LEU A 390 -2.81 19.69 -8.59
C LEU A 390 -1.35 19.84 -9.01
N TRP A 391 -0.52 18.83 -8.74
CA TRP A 391 0.85 18.80 -9.24
C TRP A 391 0.90 18.73 -10.76
N LEU A 392 0.12 17.85 -11.39
CA LEU A 392 0.00 17.80 -12.85
C LEU A 392 -0.52 19.14 -13.43
N GLU A 393 -1.52 19.76 -12.79
CA GLU A 393 -2.03 21.08 -13.19
C GLU A 393 -0.95 22.18 -13.12
N SER A 394 -0.02 22.11 -12.17
CA SER A 394 1.04 23.12 -11.99
C SER A 394 2.12 23.13 -13.08
N LEU A 395 2.22 22.07 -13.89
CA LEU A 395 3.28 21.94 -14.90
C LEU A 395 2.97 22.76 -16.16
N ASN A 396 3.77 23.75 -16.52
CA ASN A 396 3.59 24.44 -17.81
C ASN A 396 4.25 23.68 -18.96
N PRO A 397 3.83 23.89 -20.23
CA PRO A 397 4.54 23.36 -21.39
C PRO A 397 6.04 23.68 -21.33
N SER A 398 6.87 22.65 -21.37
CA SER A 398 8.31 22.75 -21.21
C SER A 398 9.10 21.75 -22.07
N LEU A 399 8.46 20.71 -22.61
CA LEU A 399 9.13 19.64 -23.34
C LEU A 399 8.92 19.75 -24.86
N GLY A 400 10.02 19.95 -25.58
CA GLY A 400 10.07 19.92 -27.05
C GLY A 400 10.19 18.50 -27.62
N SER A 401 9.99 18.37 -28.94
CA SER A 401 9.96 17.08 -29.64
C SER A 401 11.26 16.28 -29.48
N ARG A 402 12.43 16.92 -29.65
CA ARG A 402 13.74 16.24 -29.61
C ARG A 402 13.98 15.49 -28.30
N ILE A 403 13.82 16.16 -27.16
CA ILE A 403 14.06 15.52 -25.86
C ILE A 403 12.96 14.52 -25.51
N THR A 404 11.71 14.79 -25.92
CA THR A 404 10.60 13.85 -25.76
C THR A 404 10.91 12.53 -26.46
N SER A 405 11.39 12.57 -27.70
CA SER A 405 11.82 11.38 -28.43
C SER A 405 12.99 10.68 -27.75
N LYS A 406 14.03 11.41 -27.32
CA LYS A 406 15.16 10.80 -26.59
C LYS A 406 14.73 10.05 -25.31
N ILE A 407 13.83 10.64 -24.52
CA ILE A 407 13.32 10.00 -23.29
C ILE A 407 12.53 8.73 -23.64
N LEU A 408 11.64 8.79 -24.63
CA LEU A 408 10.86 7.62 -25.04
C LEU A 408 11.75 6.53 -25.66
N GLU A 409 12.72 6.90 -26.49
CA GLU A 409 13.68 5.96 -27.07
C GLU A 409 14.54 5.24 -26.03
N ALA A 410 14.92 5.94 -24.94
CA ALA A 410 15.71 5.37 -23.86
C ALA A 410 14.92 4.37 -22.99
N PHE A 411 13.60 4.57 -22.88
CA PHE A 411 12.80 3.89 -21.86
C PHE A 411 11.69 2.99 -22.38
N SER A 412 11.21 3.20 -23.61
CA SER A 412 10.19 2.36 -24.20
C SER A 412 10.69 0.94 -24.43
N PRO A 413 9.83 -0.07 -24.24
CA PRO A 413 10.16 -1.44 -24.63
C PRO A 413 10.38 -1.46 -26.15
N ARG A 414 11.58 -1.85 -26.56
CA ARG A 414 11.93 -2.13 -27.95
C ARG A 414 11.94 -3.64 -28.18
#